data_AF-A0A7X7D9Z9-F1
#
_entry.id   AF-A0A7X7D9Z9-F1
#
_cell.length_a   1.000
_cell.length_b   1.000
_cell.length_c   1.000
_cell.angle_alpha   90.00
_cell.angle_beta   90.00
_cell.angle_gamma   90.00
#
_symmetry.space_group_name_H-M   'P 1'
#
loop_
_entity.id
_entity.type
_entity.pdbx_description
1 polymer ?
#
loop_
_entity_poly.entity_id
_entity_poly.type
_entity_poly.pdbx_seq_one_letter_code
_entity_poly.pdbx_strand_id
1 'polypeptide(L)'
;MANTRVLATLAFTALVAAGASGCASGDDDTAAGQTSSPGGTSAAVSSEGETSAGETAGSETATTTSSTPVPGPADTPVDVPGPVAERWDALGGVESDLGGATGPAEEVAGGSITTFERGAIVLTPEGGAFVVQGEILAAYLDAGGPEGELGFPVSDETTTDGGWVSAFEHGAITYLDGVAEVELN
;
A
#
# COMPACT_ATOMS: atom_id res chain seq x y z
N MET A 1 -32.11 -17.43 6.74
CA MET A 1 -30.94 -16.53 6.64
C MET A 1 -30.86 -16.15 5.19
N ALA A 2 -31.28 -14.93 4.86
CA ALA A 2 -31.31 -14.44 3.48
C ALA A 2 -30.00 -13.70 3.26
N ASN A 3 -29.11 -14.26 2.44
CA ASN A 3 -27.88 -13.57 2.02
C ASN A 3 -28.29 -12.45 1.08
N THR A 4 -28.28 -11.22 1.58
CA THR A 4 -28.45 -10.00 0.80
C THR A 4 -27.19 -9.81 -0.05
N ARG A 5 -27.22 -10.29 -1.29
CA ARG A 5 -26.17 -10.01 -2.29
C ARG A 5 -26.39 -8.60 -2.83
N VAL A 6 -25.59 -7.64 -2.39
CA VAL A 6 -25.61 -6.26 -2.89
C VAL A 6 -24.76 -6.22 -4.17
N LEU A 7 -25.41 -6.03 -5.31
CA LEU A 7 -24.75 -5.83 -6.62
C LEU A 7 -24.59 -4.33 -6.84
N ALA A 8 -23.37 -3.81 -6.71
CA ALA A 8 -23.03 -2.44 -7.12
C ALA A 8 -22.65 -2.45 -8.60
N THR A 9 -23.40 -1.73 -9.44
CA THR A 9 -23.13 -1.59 -10.88
C THR A 9 -22.99 -0.11 -11.20
N LEU A 10 -21.80 0.37 -11.56
CA LEU A 10 -21.61 1.79 -11.92
C LEU A 10 -20.82 1.95 -13.22
N ALA A 11 -21.41 2.73 -14.13
CA ALA A 11 -20.94 2.97 -15.48
C ALA A 11 -19.80 4.00 -15.50
N PHE A 12 -18.63 3.58 -15.98
CA PHE A 12 -17.50 4.46 -16.27
C PHE A 12 -17.78 5.31 -17.51
N THR A 13 -17.98 6.63 -17.33
CA THR A 13 -17.98 7.59 -18.43
C THR A 13 -16.57 8.15 -18.59
N ALA A 14 -15.84 7.64 -19.58
CA ALA A 14 -14.48 8.06 -19.90
C ALA A 14 -14.44 9.45 -20.56
N LEU A 15 -13.65 10.37 -19.99
CA LEU A 15 -13.30 11.65 -20.60
C LEU A 15 -11.86 11.57 -21.13
N VAL A 16 -11.72 11.55 -22.46
CA VAL A 16 -10.43 11.69 -23.16
C VAL A 16 -9.99 13.15 -23.12
N ALA A 17 -8.78 13.42 -22.61
CA ALA A 17 -8.07 14.67 -22.81
C ALA A 17 -6.68 14.41 -23.40
N ALA A 18 -6.36 15.13 -24.47
CA ALA A 18 -5.17 14.98 -25.31
C ALA A 18 -4.19 16.17 -25.12
N GLY A 19 -2.91 15.92 -25.42
CA GLY A 19 -1.89 16.94 -25.74
C GLY A 19 -0.77 17.06 -24.69
N ALA A 20 0.48 17.39 -25.00
CA ALA A 20 1.16 17.63 -26.27
C ALA A 20 2.69 17.52 -26.03
N SER A 21 3.43 17.27 -27.11
CA SER A 21 4.88 17.07 -27.18
C SER A 21 5.68 18.35 -26.89
N GLY A 22 6.83 18.20 -26.19
CA GLY A 22 7.84 19.25 -26.06
C GLY A 22 9.25 18.66 -26.15
N CYS A 23 9.97 18.97 -27.23
CA CYS A 23 11.40 18.68 -27.41
C CYS A 23 12.23 19.85 -26.85
N ALA A 24 13.27 19.55 -26.08
CA ALA A 24 14.37 20.48 -25.82
C ALA A 24 15.70 19.72 -25.93
N SER A 25 16.53 20.17 -26.88
CA SER A 25 17.88 19.70 -27.16
C SER A 25 18.88 20.31 -26.17
N GLY A 26 19.82 19.50 -25.69
CA GLY A 26 20.99 19.95 -24.94
C GLY A 26 22.20 19.10 -25.33
N ASP A 27 23.02 19.63 -26.23
CA ASP A 27 24.40 19.23 -26.51
C ASP A 27 25.29 19.85 -25.43
N ASP A 28 26.15 19.08 -24.75
CA ASP A 28 27.38 19.61 -24.17
C ASP A 28 28.45 18.52 -23.97
N ASP A 29 29.69 18.95 -24.09
CA ASP A 29 30.80 18.25 -24.73
C ASP A 29 31.69 17.40 -23.79
N THR A 30 32.18 16.30 -24.38
CA THR A 30 33.46 15.59 -24.20
C THR A 30 34.44 16.05 -23.10
N ALA A 31 34.78 15.14 -22.18
CA ALA A 31 36.12 15.09 -21.58
C ALA A 31 36.59 13.64 -21.38
N ALA A 32 37.63 13.27 -22.13
CA ALA A 32 38.27 11.97 -22.13
C ALA A 32 39.26 11.78 -20.96
N GLY A 33 39.38 10.55 -20.47
CA GLY A 33 40.43 10.13 -19.54
C GLY A 33 40.43 8.62 -19.33
N GLN A 34 41.02 7.88 -20.28
CA GLN A 34 41.27 6.44 -20.24
C GLN A 34 42.36 6.10 -19.20
N THR A 35 42.27 4.98 -18.48
CA THR A 35 43.37 3.99 -18.31
C THR A 35 42.75 2.63 -17.87
N SER A 36 42.79 1.58 -18.71
CA SER A 36 43.74 0.45 -18.63
C SER A 36 43.37 -0.69 -17.64
N SER A 37 42.91 -1.81 -18.23
CA SER A 37 43.01 -3.21 -17.73
C SER A 37 44.51 -3.62 -17.60
N PRO A 38 44.97 -4.74 -16.98
CA PRO A 38 44.27 -6.02 -16.69
C PRO A 38 44.67 -6.79 -15.39
N GLY A 39 44.03 -7.94 -15.11
CA GLY A 39 44.72 -9.13 -14.54
C GLY A 39 44.22 -9.75 -13.22
N GLY A 40 44.07 -11.10 -13.24
CA GLY A 40 44.17 -12.01 -12.07
C GLY A 40 42.84 -12.44 -11.45
N THR A 41 42.19 -13.53 -11.87
CA THR A 41 42.33 -14.94 -11.41
C THR A 41 42.31 -15.18 -9.88
N SER A 42 41.24 -15.85 -9.45
CA SER A 42 41.12 -16.91 -8.42
C SER A 42 41.76 -16.74 -7.03
N ALA A 43 40.94 -16.85 -5.98
CA ALA A 43 40.99 -17.97 -5.01
C ALA A 43 39.93 -17.81 -3.91
N ALA A 44 39.36 -18.94 -3.49
CA ALA A 44 38.36 -19.09 -2.44
C ALA A 44 38.88 -18.72 -1.04
N VAL A 45 37.97 -18.30 -0.15
CA VAL A 45 38.06 -18.60 1.29
C VAL A 45 36.68 -19.04 1.80
N SER A 46 36.68 -20.22 2.40
CA SER A 46 35.57 -20.83 3.12
C SER A 46 35.59 -20.34 4.57
N SER A 47 34.38 -20.13 5.09
CA SER A 47 33.87 -20.55 6.40
C SER A 47 34.46 -19.98 7.71
N GLU A 48 33.55 -20.01 8.70
CA GLU A 48 33.75 -19.95 10.16
C GLU A 48 33.90 -18.52 10.71
N GLY A 49 33.07 -18.02 11.62
CA GLY A 49 31.95 -18.51 12.41
C GLY A 49 31.29 -17.26 13.04
N GLU A 50 29.97 -17.30 13.27
CA GLU A 50 29.41 -17.47 14.62
C GLU A 50 29.66 -16.26 15.54
N THR A 51 28.71 -15.68 16.26
CA THR A 51 27.27 -15.80 16.48
C THR A 51 26.94 -14.66 17.46
N SER A 52 25.65 -14.49 17.78
CA SER A 52 25.15 -13.90 19.03
C SER A 52 25.10 -12.37 19.09
N ALA A 53 23.98 -11.77 19.49
CA ALA A 53 22.70 -12.27 19.99
C ALA A 53 21.68 -11.13 19.73
N GLY A 54 20.42 -11.40 19.43
CA GLY A 54 19.39 -11.68 20.45
C GLY A 54 18.92 -10.34 21.02
N GLU A 55 17.65 -9.96 21.00
CA GLU A 55 16.47 -10.62 21.56
C GLU A 55 15.23 -9.89 21.00
N THR A 56 14.18 -10.58 20.55
CA THR A 56 13.02 -11.04 21.34
C THR A 56 12.21 -9.90 21.95
N ALA A 57 10.99 -9.75 21.42
CA ALA A 57 9.80 -9.20 22.07
C ALA A 57 9.88 -7.79 22.68
N GLY A 58 9.36 -6.83 21.92
CA GLY A 58 8.32 -5.93 22.41
C GLY A 58 7.29 -5.78 21.27
N SER A 59 5.98 -6.04 21.38
CA SER A 59 5.12 -5.97 22.56
C SER A 59 5.61 -4.95 23.57
N GLU A 60 5.92 -3.76 23.06
CA GLU A 60 5.89 -2.57 23.86
C GLU A 60 4.69 -1.78 23.35
N THR A 61 3.63 -1.86 24.14
CA THR A 61 2.57 -0.89 24.21
C THR A 61 3.19 0.50 24.21
N ALA A 62 3.29 1.14 23.05
CA ALA A 62 3.65 2.52 22.91
C ALA A 62 2.65 3.14 21.92
N THR A 63 1.50 3.51 22.48
CA THR A 63 0.86 4.78 22.19
C THR A 63 1.92 5.88 22.00
N THR A 64 2.37 6.08 20.77
CA THR A 64 3.08 7.26 20.33
C THR A 64 2.64 7.60 18.93
N THR A 65 1.77 8.59 18.88
CA THR A 65 1.46 9.51 17.79
C THR A 65 2.75 10.11 17.16
N SER A 66 3.58 9.29 16.50
CA SER A 66 4.53 9.79 15.50
C SER A 66 3.83 9.70 14.17
N SER A 67 3.31 10.84 13.77
CA SER A 67 2.73 11.03 12.47
C SER A 67 3.85 11.49 11.53
N THR A 68 3.99 10.80 10.42
CA THR A 68 5.02 11.05 9.41
C THR A 68 4.35 11.76 8.23
N PRO A 69 4.87 12.91 7.78
CA PRO A 69 4.32 13.58 6.62
C PRO A 69 4.65 12.78 5.34
N VAL A 70 3.62 12.31 4.65
CA VAL A 70 3.71 11.73 3.30
C VAL A 70 3.22 12.75 2.26
N PRO A 71 3.74 12.76 1.02
CA PRO A 71 3.25 13.65 -0.03
C PRO A 71 1.79 13.35 -0.36
N GLY A 72 0.97 14.39 -0.39
CA GLY A 72 -0.43 14.34 -0.80
C GLY A 72 -0.73 15.19 -2.04
N PRO A 73 -2.00 15.55 -2.30
CA PRO A 73 -2.37 16.25 -3.53
C PRO A 73 -1.62 17.58 -3.64
N ALA A 74 -1.05 17.83 -4.83
CA ALA A 74 -0.23 19.00 -5.12
C ALA A 74 1.01 19.16 -4.23
N ASP A 75 1.68 18.05 -3.88
CA ASP A 75 2.88 18.01 -3.02
C ASP A 75 2.64 18.58 -1.61
N THR A 76 1.39 18.56 -1.16
CA THR A 76 1.06 19.00 0.21
C THR A 76 1.36 17.86 1.17
N PRO A 77 2.25 18.01 2.18
CA PRO A 77 2.53 16.96 3.14
C PRO A 77 1.28 16.68 3.99
N VAL A 78 0.92 15.41 4.06
CA VAL A 78 -0.21 14.86 4.82
C VAL A 78 0.33 14.01 5.95
N ASP A 79 -0.15 14.29 7.15
CA ASP A 79 0.30 13.67 8.39
C ASP A 79 -0.41 12.31 8.56
N VAL A 80 0.33 11.21 8.52
CA VAL A 80 -0.21 9.84 8.64
C VAL A 80 0.57 9.05 9.69
N PRO A 81 -0.05 8.07 10.39
CA PRO A 81 0.64 7.34 11.44
C PRO A 81 1.85 6.58 10.89
N GLY A 82 2.92 6.53 11.68
CA GLY A 82 4.20 5.90 11.32
C GLY A 82 4.07 4.53 10.62
N PRO A 83 3.30 3.56 11.14
CA PRO A 83 3.13 2.26 10.49
C PRO A 83 2.52 2.34 9.08
N VAL A 84 1.64 3.31 8.84
CA VAL A 84 1.04 3.55 7.53
C VAL A 84 2.08 4.17 6.59
N ALA A 85 2.85 5.15 7.07
CA ALA A 85 3.94 5.74 6.29
C ALA A 85 5.03 4.71 5.96
N GLU A 86 5.40 3.84 6.90
CA GLU A 86 6.35 2.75 6.70
C GLU A 86 5.82 1.75 5.66
N ARG A 87 4.54 1.40 5.73
CA ARG A 87 3.93 0.50 4.74
C ARG A 87 3.91 1.13 3.35
N TRP A 88 3.57 2.42 3.26
CA TRP A 88 3.58 3.18 2.02
C TRP A 88 5.00 3.30 1.42
N ASP A 89 6.00 3.62 2.23
CA ASP A 89 7.42 3.68 1.83
C ASP A 89 7.91 2.31 1.35
N ALA A 90 7.56 1.23 2.07
CA ALA A 90 7.91 -0.13 1.69
C ALA A 90 7.32 -0.58 0.34
N LEU A 91 6.24 0.05 -0.12
CA LEU A 91 5.62 -0.19 -1.43
C LEU A 91 6.25 0.65 -2.56
N GLY A 92 7.14 1.59 -2.23
CA GLY A 92 7.77 2.52 -3.18
C GLY A 92 7.20 3.94 -3.11
N GLY A 93 6.41 4.27 -2.09
CA GLY A 93 5.95 5.63 -1.83
C GLY A 93 5.12 6.23 -2.98
N VAL A 94 5.47 7.44 -3.42
CA VAL A 94 4.75 8.16 -4.49
C VAL A 94 4.87 7.48 -5.84
N GLU A 95 5.92 6.66 -6.04
CA GLU A 95 6.11 5.86 -7.25
C GLU A 95 5.38 4.51 -7.18
N SER A 96 4.78 4.18 -6.02
CA SER A 96 3.96 2.97 -5.87
C SER A 96 2.63 3.11 -6.59
N ASP A 97 1.92 1.99 -6.76
CA ASP A 97 0.57 1.98 -7.35
C ASP A 97 -0.46 2.71 -6.47
N LEU A 98 -0.14 3.07 -5.22
CA LEU A 98 -1.02 3.85 -4.32
C LEU A 98 -1.00 5.36 -4.61
N GLY A 99 0.14 5.90 -5.05
CA GLY A 99 0.35 7.34 -5.19
C GLY A 99 0.47 8.09 -3.86
N GLY A 100 0.17 9.38 -3.85
CA GLY A 100 0.16 10.23 -2.65
C GLY A 100 -1.09 10.05 -1.78
N ALA A 101 -1.01 10.47 -0.52
CA ALA A 101 -2.17 10.45 0.39
C ALA A 101 -3.17 11.54 0.00
N THR A 102 -4.44 11.20 -0.20
CA THR A 102 -5.48 12.18 -0.58
C THR A 102 -5.97 13.02 0.60
N GLY A 103 -5.73 12.55 1.83
CA GLY A 103 -6.17 13.21 3.06
C GLY A 103 -5.50 12.62 4.30
N PRO A 104 -5.64 13.31 5.45
CA PRO A 104 -5.07 12.84 6.71
C PRO A 104 -5.65 11.49 7.12
N ALA A 105 -4.91 10.76 7.95
CA ALA A 105 -5.41 9.52 8.52
C ALA A 105 -6.66 9.80 9.38
N GLU A 106 -7.75 9.09 9.09
CA GLU A 106 -8.96 9.12 9.89
C GLU A 106 -8.87 8.03 10.97
N GLU A 107 -8.93 8.42 12.24
CA GLU A 107 -9.00 7.47 13.34
C GLU A 107 -10.36 6.77 13.34
N VAL A 108 -10.36 5.44 13.30
CA VAL A 108 -11.56 4.63 13.21
C VAL A 108 -11.41 3.42 14.13
N ALA A 109 -12.36 3.22 15.06
CA ALA A 109 -12.44 2.05 15.96
C ALA A 109 -11.12 1.62 16.65
N GLY A 110 -10.23 2.56 16.99
CA GLY A 110 -8.94 2.27 17.64
C GLY A 110 -7.78 1.95 16.69
N GLY A 111 -8.04 1.97 15.38
CA GLY A 111 -7.05 2.01 14.32
C GLY A 111 -7.13 3.33 13.54
N SER A 112 -6.64 3.33 12.31
CA SER A 112 -6.76 4.50 11.42
C SER A 112 -6.84 4.08 9.96
N ILE A 113 -7.58 4.81 9.14
CA ILE A 113 -7.62 4.62 7.69
C ILE A 113 -7.04 5.84 7.00
N THR A 114 -6.08 5.62 6.09
CA THR A 114 -5.53 6.68 5.25
C THR A 114 -5.87 6.36 3.81
N THR A 115 -6.57 7.30 3.15
CA THR A 115 -6.88 7.18 1.73
C THR A 115 -5.74 7.78 0.90
N PHE A 116 -5.32 7.04 -0.13
CA PHE A 116 -4.33 7.41 -1.13
C PHE A 116 -5.02 7.53 -2.50
N GLU A 117 -4.32 8.07 -3.49
CA GLU A 117 -4.89 8.34 -4.81
C GLU A 117 -5.50 7.12 -5.49
N ARG A 118 -4.96 5.92 -5.23
CA ARG A 118 -5.34 4.67 -5.91
C ARG A 118 -5.69 3.53 -4.97
N GLY A 119 -5.73 3.79 -3.66
CA GLY A 119 -6.05 2.80 -2.64
C GLY A 119 -6.11 3.41 -1.26
N ALA A 120 -6.18 2.59 -0.22
CA ALA A 120 -6.13 3.02 1.17
C ALA A 120 -5.24 2.07 1.96
N ILE A 121 -4.61 2.59 3.00
CA ILE A 121 -3.91 1.77 3.99
C ILE A 121 -4.69 1.87 5.29
N VAL A 122 -5.09 0.72 5.81
CA VAL A 122 -5.81 0.59 7.07
C VAL A 122 -4.86 0.09 8.13
N LEU A 123 -4.65 0.91 9.16
CA LEU A 123 -3.98 0.56 10.40
C LEU A 123 -4.98 -0.05 11.36
N THR A 124 -4.69 -1.27 11.81
CA THR A 124 -5.44 -1.98 12.83
C THR A 124 -4.98 -1.56 14.24
N PRO A 125 -5.84 -1.71 15.27
CA PRO A 125 -5.44 -1.46 16.67
C PRO A 125 -4.30 -2.38 17.15
N GLU A 126 -4.10 -3.53 16.48
CA GLU A 126 -2.99 -4.44 16.75
C GLU A 126 -1.65 -3.96 16.14
N GLY A 127 -1.67 -2.87 15.37
CA GLY A 127 -0.50 -2.28 14.73
C GLY A 127 -0.18 -2.83 13.34
N GLY A 128 -1.04 -3.67 12.77
CA GLY A 128 -0.93 -4.14 11.39
C GLY A 128 -1.44 -3.11 10.40
N ALA A 129 -0.66 -2.77 9.38
CA ALA A 129 -1.04 -1.86 8.30
C ALA A 129 -1.24 -2.64 6.98
N PHE A 130 -2.49 -2.68 6.51
CA PHE A 130 -2.89 -3.46 5.34
C PHE A 130 -3.35 -2.55 4.21
N VAL A 131 -2.94 -2.90 2.98
CA VAL A 131 -3.34 -2.16 1.78
C VAL A 131 -4.65 -2.74 1.25
N VAL A 132 -5.59 -1.85 0.94
CA VAL A 132 -6.85 -2.18 0.29
C VAL A 132 -7.08 -1.19 -0.85
N GLN A 133 -7.23 -1.66 -2.07
CA GLN A 133 -7.33 -0.84 -3.28
C GLN A 133 -8.49 -1.28 -4.19
N GLY A 134 -8.76 -0.46 -5.21
CA GLY A 134 -9.76 -0.75 -6.25
C GLY A 134 -11.20 -0.96 -5.74
N GLU A 135 -11.88 -1.93 -6.36
CA GLU A 135 -13.29 -2.26 -6.05
C GLU A 135 -13.46 -2.92 -4.68
N ILE A 136 -12.42 -3.59 -4.16
CA ILE A 136 -12.44 -4.15 -2.81
C ILE A 136 -12.52 -3.02 -1.80
N LEU A 137 -11.72 -1.96 -1.97
CA LEU A 137 -11.80 -0.77 -1.13
C LEU A 137 -13.18 -0.10 -1.23
N ALA A 138 -13.72 0.04 -2.45
CA ALA A 138 -15.02 0.64 -2.64
C ALA A 138 -16.13 -0.13 -1.90
N ALA A 139 -16.15 -1.46 -2.03
CA ALA A 139 -17.09 -2.33 -1.32
C ALA A 139 -16.88 -2.30 0.20
N TYR A 140 -15.62 -2.24 0.65
CA TYR A 140 -15.29 -2.13 2.07
C TYR A 140 -15.82 -0.83 2.68
N LEU A 141 -15.61 0.30 2.01
CA LEU A 141 -16.13 1.61 2.46
C LEU A 141 -17.66 1.67 2.40
N ASP A 142 -18.29 1.06 1.40
CA ASP A 142 -19.76 0.96 1.29
C ASP A 142 -20.36 0.12 2.45
N ALA A 143 -19.65 -0.94 2.86
CA ALA A 143 -20.01 -1.76 4.01
C ALA A 143 -19.79 -1.08 5.37
N GLY A 144 -19.34 0.17 5.40
CA GLY A 144 -19.07 0.95 6.61
C GLY A 144 -17.61 0.97 7.04
N GLY A 145 -16.70 0.38 6.25
CA GLY A 145 -15.27 0.38 6.52
C GLY A 145 -14.90 -0.33 7.83
N PRO A 146 -13.91 0.17 8.59
CA PRO A 146 -13.45 -0.50 9.81
C PRO A 146 -14.46 -0.48 10.96
N GLU A 147 -15.43 0.44 10.92
CA GLU A 147 -16.57 0.50 11.85
C GLU A 147 -17.78 -0.32 11.36
N GLY A 148 -17.69 -0.89 10.16
CA GLY A 148 -18.73 -1.67 9.53
C GLY A 148 -18.83 -3.11 10.03
N GLU A 149 -19.71 -3.90 9.40
CA GLU A 149 -19.92 -5.31 9.76
C GLU A 149 -18.70 -6.21 9.48
N LEU A 150 -17.78 -5.77 8.62
CA LEU A 150 -16.56 -6.51 8.26
C LEU A 150 -15.43 -6.35 9.28
N GLY A 151 -15.34 -5.22 9.97
CA GLY A 151 -14.23 -4.87 10.85
C GLY A 151 -12.94 -4.52 10.09
N PHE A 152 -11.79 -4.69 10.73
CA PHE A 152 -10.50 -4.36 10.12
C PHE A 152 -10.03 -5.44 9.12
N PRO A 153 -9.21 -5.07 8.10
CA PRO A 153 -8.52 -6.06 7.28
C PRO A 153 -7.49 -6.83 8.12
N VAL A 154 -7.41 -8.14 7.90
CA VAL A 154 -6.43 -9.03 8.55
C VAL A 154 -5.35 -9.51 7.59
N SER A 155 -5.50 -9.21 6.29
CA SER A 155 -4.52 -9.55 5.27
C SER A 155 -4.56 -8.58 4.10
N ASP A 156 -3.42 -8.40 3.43
CA ASP A 156 -3.35 -7.67 2.17
C ASP A 156 -4.13 -8.40 1.05
N GLU A 157 -4.50 -7.65 0.01
CA GLU A 157 -5.13 -8.22 -1.17
C GLU A 157 -4.27 -9.30 -1.82
N THR A 158 -4.83 -10.49 -1.93
CA THR A 158 -4.18 -11.65 -2.54
C THR A 158 -4.90 -12.02 -3.84
N THR A 159 -4.15 -12.34 -4.88
CA THR A 159 -4.72 -12.80 -6.15
C THR A 159 -5.36 -14.17 -5.99
N THR A 160 -6.56 -14.35 -6.55
CA THR A 160 -7.30 -15.63 -6.59
C THR A 160 -7.65 -16.02 -8.03
N ASP A 161 -8.30 -17.18 -8.23
CA ASP A 161 -8.67 -17.72 -9.55
C ASP A 161 -9.64 -16.78 -10.28
N GLY A 162 -9.08 -15.86 -11.08
CA GLY A 162 -9.85 -14.85 -11.83
C GLY A 162 -10.17 -13.57 -11.06
N GLY A 163 -9.48 -13.27 -9.95
CA GLY A 163 -9.83 -12.14 -9.10
C GLY A 163 -8.81 -11.76 -8.02
N TRP A 164 -9.28 -10.99 -7.05
CA TRP A 164 -8.55 -10.60 -5.84
C TRP A 164 -9.42 -10.89 -4.62
N VAL A 165 -8.81 -11.20 -3.49
CA VAL A 165 -9.51 -11.41 -2.23
C VAL A 165 -8.75 -10.72 -1.10
N SER A 166 -9.49 -10.05 -0.22
CA SER A 166 -8.98 -9.51 1.03
C SER A 166 -9.79 -10.07 2.19
N ALA A 167 -9.10 -10.48 3.24
CA ALA A 167 -9.72 -11.03 4.44
C ALA A 167 -9.84 -9.93 5.51
N PHE A 168 -10.97 -9.93 6.21
CA PHE A 168 -11.34 -9.01 7.28
C PHE A 168 -11.66 -9.79 8.56
N GLU A 169 -11.71 -9.11 9.71
CA GLU A 169 -11.96 -9.75 11.01
C GLU A 169 -13.25 -10.56 11.07
N HIS A 170 -14.29 -10.07 10.40
CA HIS A 170 -15.63 -10.67 10.39
C HIS A 170 -16.07 -11.14 9.01
N GLY A 171 -15.14 -11.32 8.07
CA GLY A 171 -15.50 -11.69 6.70
C GLY A 171 -14.36 -11.65 5.69
N ALA A 172 -14.72 -11.68 4.42
CA ALA A 172 -13.80 -11.50 3.30
C ALA A 172 -14.53 -10.78 2.18
N ILE A 173 -13.80 -9.96 1.42
CA ILE A 173 -14.30 -9.40 0.16
C ILE A 173 -13.53 -10.06 -0.97
N THR A 174 -14.26 -10.70 -1.89
CA THR A 174 -13.71 -11.30 -3.10
C THR A 174 -14.14 -10.48 -4.31
N TYR A 175 -13.19 -9.95 -5.04
CA TYR A 175 -13.41 -9.30 -6.32
C TYR A 175 -13.19 -10.28 -7.47
N LEU A 176 -14.25 -10.66 -8.18
CA LEU A 176 -14.21 -11.61 -9.30
C LEU A 176 -15.14 -11.14 -10.43
N ASP A 177 -14.69 -11.27 -11.68
CA ASP A 177 -15.46 -10.89 -12.89
C ASP A 177 -15.97 -9.43 -12.89
N GLY A 178 -15.29 -8.52 -12.19
CA GLY A 178 -15.72 -7.12 -12.09
C GLY A 178 -16.72 -6.84 -10.96
N VAL A 179 -16.95 -7.80 -10.07
CA VAL A 179 -17.89 -7.68 -8.94
C VAL A 179 -17.15 -7.93 -7.63
N ALA A 180 -17.24 -6.99 -6.70
CA ALA A 180 -16.81 -7.20 -5.32
C ALA A 180 -17.95 -7.86 -4.52
N GLU A 181 -17.75 -9.12 -4.16
CA GLU A 181 -18.65 -9.87 -3.29
C GLU A 181 -18.18 -9.80 -1.85
N VAL A 182 -19.02 -9.25 -0.99
CA VAL A 182 -18.80 -9.20 0.46
C VAL A 182 -19.36 -10.48 1.10
N GLU A 183 -18.51 -11.21 1.80
CA GLU A 183 -18.88 -12.40 2.58
C GLU A 183 -18.63 -12.13 4.07
N LEU A 184 -19.69 -12.19 4.88
CA LEU A 184 -19.62 -12.04 6.34
C LEU A 184 -19.58 -13.43 7.01
N ASN A 185 -18.80 -13.57 8.09
CA ASN A 185 -18.66 -14.81 8.87
C ASN A 185 -19.59 -14.86 10.09
#